data_AF-A0A3D5I3W2-F1
#
_entry.id   AF-A0A3D5I3W2-F1
#
_cell.length_a   1.000
_cell.length_b   1.000
_cell.length_c   1.000
_cell.angle_alpha   90.00
_cell.angle_beta   90.00
_cell.angle_gamma   90.00
#
_symmetry.space_group_name_H-M   'P 1'
#
loop_
_entity.id
_entity.type
_entity.pdbx_description
1 polymer ?
#
loop_
_entity_poly.entity_id
_entity_poly.type
_entity_poly.pdbx_seq_one_letter_code
_entity_poly.pdbx_strand_id
1 'polypeptide(L)'
;KSYFNTANKEKEDLVIKATQKLPNQWAVTWIQEYDMTNGARKLDDSSIALNYGGGVQNCLSISLGYNRDTTTDRDIKPIDEVFVMINFKYLGAISSTQLKKR
;
A
#
# COMPACT_ATOMS: atom_id res chain seq x y z
N LYS A 1 -29.41 27.15 10.31
CA LYS A 1 -27.93 27.06 10.32
C LYS A 1 -27.49 26.71 8.91
N SER A 2 -26.73 27.59 8.24
CA SER A 2 -26.35 27.44 6.83
C SER A 2 -25.35 26.29 6.64
N TYR A 3 -25.60 25.43 5.66
CA TYR A 3 -24.79 24.26 5.29
C TYR A 3 -23.44 24.62 4.63
N PHE A 4 -23.15 25.91 4.44
CA PHE A 4 -21.97 26.41 3.74
C PHE A 4 -20.83 26.91 4.65
N ASN A 5 -20.92 26.69 5.97
CA ASN A 5 -19.86 27.10 6.90
C ASN A 5 -18.63 26.15 6.89
N THR A 6 -18.60 25.17 6.00
CA THR A 6 -17.53 24.16 5.87
C THR A 6 -16.36 24.62 4.99
N ALA A 7 -16.48 25.77 4.32
CA ALA A 7 -15.46 26.29 3.39
C ALA A 7 -14.21 26.89 4.07
N ASN A 8 -14.18 27.00 5.41
CA ASN A 8 -13.03 27.51 6.18
C ASN A 8 -12.23 26.40 6.89
N LYS A 9 -12.45 25.13 6.57
CA LYS A 9 -11.67 24.03 7.14
C LYS A 9 -10.48 23.72 6.25
N GLU A 10 -9.30 24.15 6.67
CA GLU A 10 -8.04 23.77 6.02
C GLU A 10 -7.75 22.30 6.35
N LYS A 11 -7.75 21.45 5.32
CA LYS A 11 -7.39 20.05 5.46
C LYS A 11 -5.87 19.93 5.63
N GLU A 12 -5.45 19.18 6.63
CA GLU A 12 -4.04 18.90 6.89
C GLU A 12 -3.85 17.39 7.02
N ASP A 13 -2.95 16.82 6.22
CA ASP A 13 -2.66 15.38 6.21
C ASP A 13 -1.16 15.15 6.50
N LEU A 14 -0.85 14.20 7.39
CA LEU A 14 0.51 13.73 7.65
C LEU A 14 0.67 12.30 7.17
N VAL A 15 1.62 12.09 6.25
CA VAL A 15 1.94 10.78 5.70
C VAL A 15 3.36 10.37 6.09
N ILE A 16 3.48 9.26 6.81
CA ILE A 16 4.74 8.65 7.23
C ILE A 16 4.96 7.40 6.39
N LYS A 17 6.09 7.32 5.67
CA LYS A 17 6.48 6.14 4.89
C LYS A 17 7.86 5.67 5.32
N ALA A 18 7.97 4.40 5.67
CA ALA A 18 9.24 3.75 5.94
C ALA A 18 9.39 2.50 5.08
N THR A 19 10.60 2.26 4.59
CA THR A 19 10.94 1.03 3.88
C THR A 19 12.33 0.58 4.32
N GLN A 20 12.40 -0.63 4.84
CA GLN A 20 13.64 -1.25 5.29
C GLN A 20 13.94 -2.47 4.42
N LYS A 21 15.09 -2.46 3.76
CA LYS A 21 15.62 -3.65 3.10
C LYS A 21 16.17 -4.60 4.16
N LEU A 22 15.85 -5.88 4.01
CA LEU A 22 16.32 -6.97 4.85
C LEU A 22 17.21 -7.91 4.01
N PRO A 23 18.01 -8.77 4.65
CA PRO A 23 18.79 -9.78 3.96
C PRO A 23 17.92 -10.69 3.08
N ASN A 24 18.54 -11.37 2.12
CA ASN A 24 17.89 -12.40 1.29
C ASN A 24 16.68 -11.87 0.49
N GLN A 25 16.78 -10.66 -0.07
CA GLN A 25 15.76 -10.06 -0.95
C GLN A 25 14.41 -9.76 -0.28
N TRP A 26 14.40 -9.70 1.05
CA TRP A 26 13.23 -9.25 1.81
C TRP A 26 13.22 -7.73 1.97
N ALA A 27 12.05 -7.14 2.09
CA ALA A 27 11.85 -5.75 2.46
C ALA A 27 10.58 -5.61 3.29
N VAL A 28 10.61 -4.76 4.31
CA VAL A 28 9.43 -4.35 5.06
C VAL A 28 9.07 -2.94 4.66
N THR A 29 7.79 -2.72 4.37
CA THR A 29 7.21 -1.40 4.08
C THR A 29 6.17 -1.09 5.13
N TRP A 30 6.17 0.14 5.63
CA TRP A 30 5.21 0.65 6.59
C TRP A 30 4.76 2.04 6.16
N ILE A 31 3.45 2.26 6.18
CA ILE A 31 2.81 3.52 5.82
C ILE A 31 1.78 3.84 6.89
N GLN A 32 1.76 5.10 7.33
CA GLN A 32 0.69 5.64 8.16
C GLN A 32 0.26 7.00 7.64
N GLU A 33 -1.05 7.22 7.60
CA GLU A 33 -1.66 8.47 7.19
C GLU A 33 -2.51 8.99 8.34
N TYR A 34 -2.35 10.26 8.67
CA TYR A 34 -3.07 10.92 9.75
C TYR A 34 -3.77 12.17 9.22
N ASP A 35 -5.05 12.34 9.56
CA ASP A 35 -5.76 13.61 9.47
C ASP A 35 -5.35 14.49 10.66
N MET A 36 -4.72 15.62 10.33
CA MET A 36 -4.28 16.66 11.25
C MET A 36 -5.17 17.91 11.25
N THR A 37 -6.27 17.89 10.49
CA THR A 37 -7.18 19.03 10.32
C THR A 37 -7.64 19.60 11.67
N ASN A 38 -7.49 20.92 11.83
CA ASN A 38 -7.79 21.66 13.08
C ASN A 38 -6.96 21.21 14.30
N GLY A 39 -5.72 20.78 14.09
CA GLY A 39 -4.82 20.34 15.17
C GLY A 39 -5.24 18.99 15.77
N ALA A 40 -6.10 18.24 15.08
CA ALA A 40 -6.37 16.86 15.42
C ALA A 40 -5.15 15.97 15.10
N ARG A 41 -5.18 14.73 15.57
CA ARG A 41 -4.25 13.69 15.12
C ARG A 41 -5.00 12.37 15.07
N LYS A 42 -5.80 12.22 14.01
CA LYS A 42 -6.60 11.03 13.76
C LYS A 42 -5.86 10.15 12.77
N LEU A 43 -5.65 8.87 13.11
CA LEU A 43 -5.16 7.91 12.12
C LEU A 43 -6.28 7.72 11.10
N ASP A 44 -5.94 7.76 9.81
CA ASP A 44 -6.84 7.49 8.70
C ASP A 44 -6.49 6.13 8.08
N ASP A 45 -5.24 5.91 7.68
CA ASP A 45 -4.76 4.63 7.13
C ASP A 45 -3.50 4.13 7.84
N SER A 46 -3.39 2.81 8.01
CA SER A 46 -2.16 2.15 8.42
C SER A 46 -1.94 0.88 7.62
N SER A 47 -0.80 0.82 6.93
CA SER A 47 -0.43 -0.29 6.07
C SER A 47 0.95 -0.83 6.45
N ILE A 48 1.07 -2.16 6.54
CA ILE A 48 2.35 -2.85 6.73
C ILE A 48 2.45 -4.04 5.77
N ALA A 49 3.59 -4.17 5.09
CA ALA A 49 3.82 -5.26 4.15
C ALA A 49 5.22 -5.83 4.29
N LEU A 50 5.30 -7.16 4.27
CA LEU A 50 6.53 -7.91 4.10
C LEU A 50 6.60 -8.37 2.64
N ASN A 51 7.65 -7.93 1.95
CA ASN A 51 7.85 -8.15 0.53
C ASN A 51 9.07 -9.03 0.32
N TYR A 52 8.93 -10.03 -0.54
CA TYR A 52 10.01 -10.88 -1.02
C TYR A 52 10.17 -10.70 -2.52
N GLY A 53 11.35 -10.27 -2.94
CA GLY A 53 11.74 -10.08 -4.34
C GLY A 53 12.87 -11.03 -4.74
N GLY A 54 12.82 -12.28 -4.29
CA GLY A 54 13.81 -13.31 -4.61
C GLY A 54 13.16 -14.53 -5.27
N GLY A 55 13.95 -15.31 -6.00
CA GLY A 55 13.47 -16.50 -6.68
C GLY A 55 14.37 -16.87 -7.86
N VAL A 56 14.14 -18.04 -8.46
CA VAL A 56 14.87 -18.51 -9.65
C VAL A 56 14.74 -17.43 -10.73
N GLN A 57 15.85 -16.77 -11.06
CA GLN A 57 15.95 -15.71 -12.08
C GLN A 57 15.15 -14.41 -11.83
N ASN A 58 14.81 -14.05 -10.57
CA ASN A 58 14.03 -12.84 -10.25
C ASN A 58 12.65 -12.78 -10.94
N CYS A 59 12.03 -13.94 -11.16
CA CYS A 59 10.79 -14.10 -11.90
C CYS A 59 9.52 -14.01 -11.04
N LEU A 60 9.66 -14.04 -9.72
CA LEU A 60 8.58 -14.14 -8.75
C LEU A 60 8.76 -13.07 -7.67
N SER A 61 7.68 -12.38 -7.30
CA SER A 61 7.62 -11.62 -6.05
C SER A 61 6.39 -12.01 -5.24
N ILE A 62 6.54 -11.95 -3.93
CA ILE A 62 5.50 -12.27 -2.96
C ILE A 62 5.38 -11.11 -2.00
N SER A 63 4.17 -10.67 -1.73
CA SER A 63 3.87 -9.66 -0.71
C SER A 63 2.79 -10.19 0.21
N LEU A 64 3.07 -10.17 1.51
CA LEU A 64 2.08 -10.38 2.56
C LEU A 64 1.90 -9.04 3.27
N GLY A 65 0.68 -8.56 3.38
CA GLY A 65 0.43 -7.31 4.04
C GLY A 65 -0.89 -7.23 4.77
N TYR A 66 -0.99 -6.17 5.56
CA TYR A 66 -2.16 -5.80 6.33
C TYR A 66 -2.40 -4.30 6.10
N ASN A 67 -3.63 -3.96 5.74
CA ASN A 67 -4.11 -2.61 5.60
C ASN A 67 -5.24 -2.39 6.61
N ARG A 68 -5.25 -1.21 7.20
CA ARG A 68 -6.28 -0.78 8.13
C ARG A 68 -6.75 0.60 7.75
N ASP A 69 -7.96 0.67 7.22
CA ASP A 69 -8.68 1.93 7.04
C ASP A 69 -9.48 2.20 8.31
N THR A 70 -9.10 3.26 9.00
CA THR A 70 -9.76 3.74 10.23
C THR A 70 -10.75 4.86 9.96
N THR A 71 -10.95 5.24 8.70
CA THR A 71 -11.96 6.20 8.28
C THR A 71 -13.31 5.74 8.77
N THR A 72 -13.86 6.51 9.69
CA THR A 72 -15.19 6.32 10.25
C THR A 72 -16.01 7.55 9.91
N ASP A 73 -17.09 7.35 9.17
CA ASP A 73 -18.16 8.32 8.96
C ASP A 73 -19.47 7.68 9.46
N ARG A 74 -20.55 8.44 9.55
CA ARG A 74 -21.88 7.95 9.95
C ARG A 74 -22.31 6.70 9.17
N ASP A 75 -21.88 6.61 7.91
CA ASP A 75 -22.27 5.54 6.99
C ASP A 75 -21.09 4.65 6.53
N ILE A 76 -19.85 4.92 6.98
CA ILE A 76 -18.64 4.18 6.58
C ILE A 76 -17.97 3.59 7.82
N LYS A 77 -17.84 2.26 7.86
CA LYS A 77 -17.17 1.54 8.95
C LYS A 77 -15.70 1.32 8.60
N PRO A 78 -14.80 1.31 9.61
CA PRO A 78 -13.42 0.86 9.45
C PRO A 78 -13.33 -0.54 8.81
N ILE A 79 -12.30 -0.73 7.98
CA ILE A 79 -12.05 -2.00 7.28
C ILE A 79 -10.62 -2.44 7.57
N ASP A 80 -10.50 -3.72 7.94
CA ASP A 80 -9.25 -4.43 8.10
C ASP A 80 -9.09 -5.43 6.96
N GLU A 81 -7.98 -5.37 6.23
CA GLU A 81 -7.67 -6.29 5.14
C GLU A 81 -6.31 -6.96 5.35
N VAL A 82 -6.27 -8.28 5.20
CA VAL A 82 -5.03 -9.04 5.06
C VAL A 82 -4.96 -9.54 3.63
N PHE A 83 -3.86 -9.27 2.96
CA PHE A 83 -3.67 -9.66 1.56
C PHE A 83 -2.39 -10.45 1.35
N VAL A 84 -2.46 -11.38 0.40
CA VAL A 84 -1.31 -12.06 -0.17
C VAL A 84 -1.31 -11.81 -1.66
N MET A 85 -0.22 -11.23 -2.16
CA MET A 85 -0.02 -10.98 -3.58
C MET A 85 1.15 -11.81 -4.08
N ILE A 86 0.94 -12.53 -5.18
CA ILE A 86 1.97 -13.30 -5.87
C ILE A 86 2.05 -12.75 -7.29
N ASN A 87 3.22 -12.24 -7.68
CA ASN A 87 3.44 -11.65 -8.99
C ASN A 87 4.49 -12.43 -9.77
N PHE A 88 4.17 -12.75 -11.02
CA PHE A 88 5.07 -13.44 -11.94
C PHE A 88 5.49 -12.50 -13.07
N LYS A 89 6.78 -12.18 -13.14
CA LYS A 89 7.32 -11.15 -14.06
C LYS A 89 7.31 -11.56 -15.53
N TYR A 90 7.36 -12.86 -15.83
CA TYR A 90 7.56 -13.37 -17.21
C TYR A 90 6.44 -14.28 -17.71
N LEU A 91 5.27 -14.27 -17.07
CA LEU A 91 4.11 -15.02 -17.56
C LEU A 91 3.65 -14.41 -18.90
N GLY A 92 3.88 -15.14 -20.01
CA GLY A 92 3.55 -14.69 -21.37
C GLY A 92 4.69 -14.02 -22.16
N ALA A 93 5.92 -13.97 -21.63
CA ALA A 93 7.05 -13.43 -22.36
C ALA A 93 7.46 -14.37 -23.51
N ILE A 94 7.20 -13.97 -24.76
CA ILE A 94 7.74 -14.65 -25.94
C ILE A 94 9.20 -14.19 -26.11
N SER A 95 10.15 -15.09 -25.83
CA SER A 95 11.55 -14.78 -26.12
C SER A 95 11.76 -14.59 -27.62
N SER A 96 12.51 -13.57 -28.04
CA SER A 96 12.84 -13.31 -29.45
C SER A 96 13.57 -14.48 -30.12
N THR A 97 14.17 -15.38 -29.33
CA THR A 97 14.76 -16.64 -29.78
C THR A 97 13.73 -17.61 -30.38
N GLN A 98 12.48 -17.59 -29.90
CA GLN A 98 11.39 -18.44 -30.40
C GLN A 98 10.82 -17.90 -31.73
N LEU A 99 10.95 -16.59 -32.00
CA LEU A 99 10.46 -15.96 -33.23
C LEU A 99 11.41 -16.17 -34.43
N LYS A 100 12.68 -16.49 -34.18
CA LYS A 100 13.67 -16.77 -35.25
C LYS A 100 13.66 -18.22 -35.75
N LYS A 101 12.77 -19.06 -35.22
CA LYS A 101 12.64 -20.48 -35.59
C LYS A 101 11.43 -20.78 -36.49
N ARG A 102 10.84 -19.76 -37.12
CA ARG A 102 9.81 -19.90 -38.16
C ARG A 102 10.36 -19.50 -39.51
#